data_AF-A0ABD6JCB2-F1
#
_entry.id   AF-A0ABD6JCB2-F1
#
_cell.length_a   1.000
_cell.length_b   1.000
_cell.length_c   1.000
_cell.angle_alpha   90.00
_cell.angle_beta   90.00
_cell.angle_gamma   90.00
#
_symmetry.space_group_name_H-M   'P 1'
#
loop_
_entity.id
_entity.type
_entity.pdbx_description
1 polymer ?
#
loop_
_entity_poly.entity_id
_entity_poly.type
_entity_poly.pdbx_seq_one_letter_code
_entity_poly.pdbx_strand_id
1 'polypeptide(L)' 'MNFDTEGEILFKDGLKVHFKCWRGQRTNTIKYFDESNKEVPYSEIWGRRYEYCKLTNIDGTLFYQNNVIARSE' A
#
# COMPACT_ATOMS: atom_id res chain seq x y z
N MET A 1 19.84 -1.42 -3.20
CA MET A 1 18.68 -1.73 -4.08
C MET A 1 17.89 -0.45 -4.25
N ASN A 2 17.83 0.11 -5.46
CA ASN A 2 17.13 1.37 -5.74
C ASN A 2 15.67 1.12 -6.08
N PHE A 3 14.76 1.15 -5.12
CA PHE A 3 13.33 1.03 -5.40
C PHE A 3 12.86 2.10 -6.40
N ASP A 4 12.04 1.70 -7.37
CA ASP A 4 11.56 2.55 -8.45
C ASP A 4 10.36 3.41 -8.03
N THR A 5 9.70 3.03 -6.92
CA THR A 5 8.48 3.67 -6.45
C THR A 5 8.40 3.62 -4.93
N GLU A 6 7.97 4.73 -4.34
CA GLU A 6 7.60 4.83 -2.92
C GLU A 6 6.10 5.11 -2.83
N GLY A 7 5.47 4.70 -1.74
CA GLY A 7 4.05 4.91 -1.55
C GLY A 7 3.62 4.89 -0.10
N GLU A 8 2.40 5.36 0.14
CA GLU A 8 1.74 5.35 1.44
C GLU A 8 0.28 4.92 1.30
N ILE A 9 -0.25 4.25 2.33
CA ILE A 9 -1.65 3.84 2.46
C ILE A 9 -2.15 4.36 3.79
N LEU A 10 -3.28 5.07 3.78
CA LEU A 10 -4.02 5.41 4.99
C LEU A 10 -5.26 4.53 5.08
N PHE A 11 -5.35 3.72 6.13
CA PHE A 11 -6.51 2.88 6.40
C PHE A 11 -7.63 3.68 7.10
N LYS A 12 -8.89 3.26 6.92
CA LYS A 12 -10.04 3.91 7.58
C LYS A 12 -10.01 3.87 9.11
N ASP A 13 -9.24 2.95 9.67
CA ASP A 13 -9.00 2.77 11.10
C ASP A 13 -7.89 3.68 11.65
N GLY A 14 -7.27 4.50 10.78
CA GLY A 14 -6.20 5.43 11.15
C GLY A 14 -4.79 4.85 11.04
N LEU A 15 -4.63 3.54 10.79
CA LEU A 15 -3.32 2.97 10.48
C LEU A 15 -2.78 3.62 9.20
N LYS A 16 -1.59 4.19 9.28
CA LYS A 16 -0.85 4.71 8.13
C LYS A 16 0.38 3.87 7.91
N VAL A 17 0.57 3.39 6.68
CA VAL A 17 1.76 2.64 6.29
C VAL A 17 2.44 3.24 5.08
N HIS A 18 3.76 3.13 5.01
CA HIS A 18 4.55 3.47 3.85
C HIS A 18 5.29 2.23 3.33
N PHE A 19 5.61 2.24 2.05
CA PHE A 19 6.29 1.14 1.39
C PHE A 19 7.15 1.62 0.23
N LYS A 20 8.11 0.78 -0.16
CA LYS A 20 8.87 0.94 -1.40
C LYS A 20 8.71 -0.30 -2.24
N CYS A 21 8.50 -0.14 -3.54
CA CYS A 21 8.30 -1.26 -4.44
C CYS A 21 8.91 -1.04 -5.83
N TRP A 22 8.99 -2.13 -6.58
CA TRP A 22 9.32 -2.13 -7.99
C TRP A 22 8.04 -2.14 -8.83
N ARG A 23 8.10 -1.56 -10.03
CA ARG A 23 7.00 -1.70 -11.00
C ARG A 23 6.78 -3.19 -11.31
N GLY A 24 5.54 -3.67 -11.14
CA GLY A 24 5.18 -5.07 -11.34
C GLY A 24 5.49 -6.00 -10.15
N GLN A 25 6.01 -5.48 -9.03
CA GLN A 25 6.20 -6.28 -7.81
C GLN A 25 4.85 -6.76 -7.26
N ARG A 26 4.78 -8.03 -6.86
CA ARG A 26 3.58 -8.59 -6.22
C ARG A 26 3.38 -7.95 -4.84
N THR A 27 2.16 -7.51 -4.54
CA THR A 27 1.84 -6.78 -3.30
C THR A 27 2.19 -7.55 -2.03
N ASN A 28 2.03 -8.87 -2.01
CA ASN A 28 2.41 -9.73 -0.88
C ASN A 28 3.94 -9.85 -0.65
N THR A 29 4.76 -9.36 -1.57
CA THR A 29 6.23 -9.33 -1.45
C THR A 29 6.76 -7.94 -1.10
N ILE A 30 5.88 -6.95 -1.00
CA ILE A 30 6.21 -5.58 -0.60
C ILE A 30 6.33 -5.55 0.93
N LYS A 31 7.33 -4.84 1.43
CA LYS A 31 7.45 -4.53 2.86
C LYS A 31 6.73 -3.22 3.17
N TYR A 32 5.90 -3.26 4.19
CA TYR A 32 5.12 -2.13 4.67
C TYR A 32 5.65 -1.74 6.05
N PHE A 33 5.62 -0.45 6.34
CA PHE A 33 6.13 0.09 7.60
C PHE A 33 5.18 1.14 8.15
N ASP A 34 4.96 1.18 9.45
CA ASP A 34 4.17 2.24 10.08
C ASP A 34 4.97 3.56 10.18
N GLU A 35 4.37 4.61 10.72
CA GLU A 35 5.01 5.91 10.92
C GLU A 35 6.25 5.85 11.84
N SER A 36 6.32 4.85 12.71
CA SER A 36 7.46 4.54 13.59
C SER A 36 8.53 3.68 12.91
N ASN A 37 8.41 3.39 11.61
CA ASN A 37 9.27 2.48 10.84
C ASN A 37 9.26 1.02 11.33
N LYS A 38 8.23 0.55 12.05
CA LYS A 38 8.10 -0.87 12.35
C LYS A 38 7.46 -1.58 11.18
N GLU A 39 7.97 -2.76 10.85
CA GLU A 39 7.42 -3.58 9.77
C GLU A 39 5.99 -4.01 10.11
N VAL A 40 5.06 -3.73 9.20
CA VAL A 40 3.66 -4.15 9.29
C VAL A 40 3.49 -5.35 8.37
N PRO A 41 3.07 -6.51 8.89
CA PRO A 41 2.95 -7.72 8.08
C PRO A 41 1.83 -7.58 7.05
N TYR A 42 2.00 -8.17 5.87
CA TYR A 42 1.02 -8.08 4.79
C TYR A 42 -0.38 -8.59 5.17
N SER A 43 -0.48 -9.52 6.13
CA SER A 43 -1.77 -9.98 6.68
C SER A 43 -2.57 -8.86 7.33
N GLU A 44 -1.91 -7.85 7.89
CA GLU A 44 -2.52 -6.65 8.49
C GLU A 44 -2.89 -5.59 7.43
N ILE A 45 -2.54 -5.81 6.16
CA ILE A 45 -2.79 -4.92 5.03
C ILE A 45 -3.89 -5.51 4.14
N TRP A 46 -3.82 -6.83 3.90
CA TRP A 46 -4.70 -7.55 2.98
C TRP A 46 -6.18 -7.43 3.36
N GLY A 47 -7.02 -7.09 2.37
CA GLY A 47 -8.48 -7.00 2.54
C GLY A 47 -8.97 -5.79 3.36
N ARG A 48 -8.08 -4.94 3.88
CA ARG A 48 -8.49 -3.76 4.65
C ARG A 48 -8.93 -2.62 3.75
N ARG A 49 -9.97 -1.90 4.22
CA ARG A 49 -10.45 -0.68 3.57
C ARG A 49 -9.53 0.49 3.88
N TYR A 50 -9.09 1.18 2.83
CA TYR A 50 -8.28 2.37 2.94
C TYR A 50 -9.05 3.64 2.53
N GLU A 51 -8.66 4.75 3.13
CA GLU A 51 -9.07 6.11 2.75
C GLU A 51 -8.37 6.47 1.42
N TYR A 52 -7.06 6.26 1.36
CA TYR A 52 -6.29 6.45 0.14
C TYR A 52 -5.05 5.54 0.10
N CYS A 53 -4.56 5.36 -1.11
CA CYS A 53 -3.25 4.79 -1.42
C CYS A 53 -2.58 5.74 -2.43
N LYS A 54 -1.40 6.27 -2.09
CA LYS A 54 -0.66 7.25 -2.89
C LYS A 54 0.72 6.71 -3.22
N LEU A 55 1.20 6.98 -4.44
CA LEU A 55 2.56 6.70 -4.88
C LEU A 55 3.31 8.02 -5.08
N THR A 56 4.57 8.09 -4.68
CA THR A 56 5.43 9.28 -4.69
C THR A 56 6.62 9.00 -5.60
N ASN A 57 6.44 9.18 -6.92
CA ASN A 57 7.48 9.33 -7.98
C ASN A 57 6.94 9.03 -9.39
N ILE A 58 5.74 8.45 -9.51
CA ILE A 58 5.10 8.28 -10.82
C ILE A 58 4.29 9.54 -11.09
N ASP A 59 4.77 10.35 -12.05
CA ASP A 59 4.05 11.50 -12.56
C ASP A 59 2.70 11.05 -13.14
N GLY A 60 1.63 11.30 -12.39
CA GLY A 60 0.25 11.06 -12.80
C GLY A 60 -0.19 9.59 -12.83
N THR A 61 -1.48 9.41 -12.55
CA THR A 61 -2.27 8.21 -12.89
C THR A 61 -2.28 7.10 -11.84
N LEU A 62 -3.20 7.29 -10.88
CA LEU A 62 -4.25 6.32 -10.54
C LEU A 62 -3.84 4.83 -10.55
N PHE A 63 -3.49 4.29 -9.39
CA PHE A 63 -3.97 2.94 -9.01
C PHE A 63 -5.41 3.03 -8.50
N TYR A 64 -6.30 3.73 -9.24
CA TYR A 64 -7.73 3.51 -9.14
C TYR A 64 -8.07 2.38 -10.10
N GLN A 65 -7.88 1.14 -9.65
CA GLN A 65 -8.66 -0.04 -10.05
C GLN A 65 -7.96 -1.28 -9.51
N ASN A 66 -8.75 -2.13 -8.85
CA ASN A 66 -8.40 -3.44 -8.30
C ASN A 66 -7.76 -3.44 -6.90
N ASN A 67 -8.55 -3.11 -5.87
CA ASN A 67 -8.64 -3.93 -4.64
C ASN A 67 -9.79 -3.54 -3.69
N VAL A 68 -10.88 -2.93 -4.20
CA VAL A 68 -12.18 -3.10 -3.54
C VAL A 68 -12.77 -4.41 -4.02
N ILE A 69 -12.33 -5.52 -3.42
CA ILE A 69 -13.17 -6.71 -3.31
C ILE A 69 -13.37 -6.94 -1.80
N ALA A 70 -14.18 -6.08 -1.20
CA ALA A 70 -14.96 -6.53 -0.04
C ALA A 70 -16.18 -7.23 -0.63
N ARG A 71 -16.14 -8.56 -0.70
CA ARG A 71 -17.38 -9.34 -0.88
C ARG A 71 -18.29 -8.98 0.29
N SER A 72 -19.43 -8.35 0.00
CA SER A 72 -20.61 -8.47 0.84
C SER A 72 -21.47 -9.54 0.19
N GLU A 73 -21.53 -10.68 0.90
CA GLU A 73 -22.40 -11.86 0.71
C GLU A 73 -22.16 -12.75 -0.53
#